data_AF-A0A5B6VTY5-F1
#
_entry.id   AF-A0A5B6VTY5-F1
#
_cell.length_a   1.000
_cell.length_b   1.000
_cell.length_c   1.000
_cell.angle_alpha   90.00
_cell.angle_beta   90.00
_cell.angle_gamma   90.00
#
_symmetry.space_group_name_H-M   'P 1'
#
loop_
_entity.id
_entity.type
_entity.pdbx_description
1 polymer ?
#
loop_
_entity_poly.entity_id
_entity_poly.type
_entity_poly.pdbx_seq_one_letter_code
_entity_poly.pdbx_strand_id
1 'polypeptide(L)'
;MSKSCLTWNKTVFGNIFTRKKKLEARIAGIQRTLRHQFVPGLWKLEKKLKEQLNLTLHQEETLWFQKSREKWVVQGDRNTKYFHTVTLVRRRRNKIEGLQNDMGEWITDLEALKQMTVKHCSPLKEKSARILLGGFPELLEQDISALSRDFTIEDIRTALLQMHPNKAPGPDGFHALFFQRFWDTLREAMGGLLLPILNGDASPKKINGTLLTLIPKTEAPQELTQFRPISL
;
A
#
# COMPACT_ATOMS: atom_id res chain seq x y z
N MET A 1 -5.41 13.79 -2.47
CA MET A 1 -6.29 13.32 -3.57
C MET A 1 -7.34 14.37 -3.87
N SER A 2 -7.58 14.69 -5.15
CA SER A 2 -8.64 15.62 -5.56
C SER A 2 -10.03 15.07 -5.22
N LYS A 3 -10.98 15.95 -4.86
CA LYS A 3 -12.38 15.59 -4.60
C LYS A 3 -13.02 14.82 -5.78
N SER A 4 -12.60 15.08 -7.01
CA SER A 4 -13.15 14.39 -8.19
C SER A 4 -12.76 12.90 -8.24
N CYS A 5 -11.53 12.54 -7.85
CA CYS A 5 -11.08 11.14 -7.79
C CYS A 5 -11.84 10.35 -6.74
N LEU A 6 -12.15 10.95 -5.60
CA LEU A 6 -12.94 10.31 -4.55
C LEU A 6 -14.38 10.06 -5.01
N THR A 7 -14.98 11.00 -5.74
CA THR A 7 -16.30 10.83 -6.35
C THR A 7 -16.27 9.74 -7.41
N TRP A 8 -15.30 9.75 -8.32
CA TRP A 8 -15.12 8.73 -9.36
C TRP A 8 -14.93 7.33 -8.78
N ASN A 9 -14.11 7.18 -7.73
CA ASN A 9 -13.95 5.89 -7.06
C ASN A 9 -15.28 5.39 -6.48
N LYS A 10 -16.07 6.28 -5.86
CA LYS A 10 -17.39 5.93 -5.32
C LYS A 10 -18.40 5.54 -6.41
N THR A 11 -18.38 6.21 -7.57
CA THR A 11 -19.35 5.95 -8.64
C THR A 11 -18.98 4.76 -9.52
N VAL A 12 -17.69 4.55 -9.80
CA VAL A 12 -17.22 3.53 -10.74
C VAL A 12 -16.92 2.21 -10.04
N PHE A 13 -16.15 2.23 -8.94
CA PHE A 13 -15.79 1.00 -8.22
C PHE A 13 -16.73 0.73 -7.06
N GLY A 14 -17.10 1.79 -6.34
CA GLY A 14 -17.99 1.73 -5.18
C GLY A 14 -17.45 0.81 -4.08
N ASN A 15 -18.36 0.33 -3.23
CA ASN A 15 -18.02 -0.61 -2.17
C ASN A 15 -18.25 -2.06 -2.66
N ILE A 16 -17.17 -2.85 -2.72
CA ILE A 16 -17.18 -4.25 -3.15
C ILE A 16 -18.17 -5.09 -2.32
N PHE A 17 -18.22 -4.88 -0.99
CA PHE A 17 -19.13 -5.61 -0.10
C PHE A 17 -20.60 -5.25 -0.37
N THR A 18 -20.89 -3.98 -0.61
CA THR A 18 -22.25 -3.54 -0.98
C THR A 18 -22.66 -4.09 -2.34
N ARG A 19 -21.74 -4.11 -3.31
CA ARG A 19 -21.97 -4.68 -4.64
C ARG A 19 -22.25 -6.18 -4.57
N LYS A 20 -21.46 -6.93 -3.79
CA LYS A 20 -21.68 -8.37 -3.54
C LYS A 20 -23.08 -8.64 -2.99
N LYS A 21 -23.47 -7.97 -1.90
CA LYS A 21 -24.81 -8.11 -1.30
C LYS A 21 -25.93 -7.81 -2.30
N LYS A 22 -25.79 -6.77 -3.12
CA LYS A 22 -26.76 -6.42 -4.16
C LYS A 22 -26.87 -7.50 -5.24
N LEU A 23 -25.75 -8.08 -5.68
CA LEU A 23 -25.73 -9.15 -6.68
C LEU A 23 -26.37 -10.43 -6.14
N GLU A 24 -26.01 -10.84 -4.92
CA GLU A 24 -26.60 -11.99 -4.23
C GLU A 24 -28.12 -11.84 -4.08
N ALA A 25 -28.60 -10.67 -3.64
CA ALA A 25 -30.02 -10.38 -3.50
C ALA A 25 -30.77 -10.43 -4.84
N ARG A 26 -30.18 -9.90 -5.93
CA ARG A 26 -30.79 -9.95 -7.28
C ARG A 26 -30.86 -11.38 -7.82
N ILE A 27 -29.79 -12.17 -7.66
CA ILE A 27 -29.76 -13.57 -8.09
C ILE A 27 -30.81 -14.37 -7.31
N ALA A 28 -30.88 -14.19 -5.98
CA ALA A 28 -31.88 -14.85 -5.15
C ALA A 28 -33.31 -14.49 -5.56
N GLY A 29 -33.57 -13.22 -5.90
CA GLY A 29 -34.85 -12.77 -6.44
C GLY A 29 -35.23 -13.48 -7.74
N ILE A 30 -34.31 -13.53 -8.71
CA ILE A 30 -34.53 -14.22 -9.99
C ILE A 30 -34.79 -15.71 -9.78
N GLN A 31 -34.01 -16.37 -8.92
CA GLN A 31 -34.18 -17.79 -8.62
C GLN A 31 -35.52 -18.08 -7.94
N ARG A 32 -36.01 -17.20 -7.07
CA ARG A 32 -37.36 -17.31 -6.50
C ARG A 32 -38.43 -17.21 -7.59
N THR A 33 -38.33 -16.24 -8.49
CA THR A 33 -39.28 -16.10 -9.60
C THR A 33 -39.26 -17.32 -10.53
N LEU A 34 -38.08 -17.80 -10.92
CA LEU A 34 -37.93 -18.96 -11.82
C LEU A 34 -38.45 -20.28 -11.22
N ARG A 35 -38.53 -20.40 -9.88
CA ARG A 35 -39.16 -21.55 -9.23
C ARG A 35 -40.67 -21.61 -9.43
N HIS A 36 -41.32 -20.46 -9.59
CA HIS A 36 -42.78 -20.37 -9.70
C HIS A 36 -43.25 -20.15 -11.13
N GLN A 37 -42.47 -19.47 -11.95
CA GLN A 37 -42.84 -19.12 -13.32
C GLN A 37 -41.62 -19.07 -14.23
N PHE A 38 -41.70 -19.72 -15.39
CA PHE A 38 -40.72 -19.53 -16.44
C PHE A 38 -40.92 -18.16 -17.09
N VAL A 39 -39.90 -17.31 -17.02
CA VAL A 39 -39.86 -16.02 -17.72
C VAL A 39 -38.71 -16.04 -18.73
N PRO A 40 -38.99 -15.90 -20.04
CA PRO A 40 -37.96 -15.87 -21.06
C PRO A 40 -36.91 -14.78 -20.78
N GLY A 41 -35.62 -15.13 -20.90
CA GLY A 41 -34.52 -14.18 -20.72
C GLY A 41 -34.05 -13.96 -19.28
N LEU A 42 -34.82 -14.36 -18.25
CA LEU A 42 -34.35 -14.30 -16.86
C LEU A 42 -33.11 -15.16 -16.62
N TRP A 43 -33.00 -16.32 -17.28
CA TRP A 43 -31.82 -17.18 -17.19
C TRP A 43 -30.56 -16.52 -17.78
N LYS A 44 -30.70 -15.72 -18.85
CA LYS A 44 -29.59 -14.94 -19.44
C LYS A 44 -29.12 -13.86 -18.46
N LEU A 45 -30.07 -13.18 -17.81
CA LEU A 45 -29.77 -12.20 -16.78
C LEU A 45 -29.10 -12.84 -15.56
N GLU A 46 -29.59 -14.00 -15.11
CA GLU A 46 -28.99 -14.75 -13.99
C GLU A 46 -27.54 -15.13 -14.32
N LYS A 47 -27.27 -15.64 -15.53
CA LYS A 47 -25.90 -15.95 -15.99
C LYS A 47 -25.00 -14.73 -15.91
N LYS A 48 -25.43 -13.59 -16.46
CA LYS A 48 -24.68 -12.33 -16.43
C LYS A 48 -24.41 -11.85 -14.99
N LEU A 49 -25.39 -11.97 -14.10
CA LEU A 49 -25.22 -11.58 -12.69
C LEU A 49 -24.26 -12.52 -11.95
N LYS A 50 -24.28 -13.82 -12.25
CA LYS A 50 -23.31 -14.81 -11.71
C LYS A 50 -21.88 -14.50 -12.16
N GLU A 51 -21.67 -14.13 -13.42
CA GLU A 51 -20.36 -13.68 -13.92
C GLU A 51 -19.88 -12.42 -13.18
N GLN A 52 -20.77 -11.43 -12.99
CA GLN A 52 -20.45 -10.23 -12.22
C GLN A 52 -20.17 -10.52 -10.75
N LEU A 53 -20.88 -11.48 -10.14
CA LEU A 53 -20.64 -11.91 -8.77
C LEU A 53 -19.28 -12.59 -8.65
N ASN A 54 -18.93 -13.48 -9.57
CA ASN A 54 -17.63 -14.14 -9.60
C ASN A 54 -16.47 -13.14 -9.69
N LEU A 55 -16.59 -12.13 -10.55
CA LEU A 55 -15.61 -11.04 -10.60
C LEU A 55 -15.52 -10.29 -9.27
N THR A 56 -16.67 -9.97 -8.66
CA THR A 56 -16.72 -9.24 -7.39
C THR A 56 -16.08 -10.06 -6.25
N LEU A 57 -16.31 -11.37 -6.22
CA LEU A 57 -15.72 -12.28 -5.24
C LEU A 57 -14.19 -12.41 -5.42
N HIS A 58 -13.71 -12.46 -6.67
CA HIS A 58 -12.27 -12.47 -6.95
C HIS A 58 -11.59 -11.15 -6.53
N GLN A 59 -12.26 -10.02 -6.71
CA GLN A 59 -11.78 -8.72 -6.23
C GLN A 59 -11.72 -8.67 -4.69
N GLU A 60 -12.75 -9.21 -4.00
CA GLU A 60 -12.77 -9.31 -2.55
C GLU A 60 -11.62 -10.18 -2.02
N GLU A 61 -11.40 -11.34 -2.63
CA GLU A 61 -10.27 -12.24 -2.32
C GLU A 61 -8.93 -11.54 -2.49
N THR A 62 -8.70 -10.90 -3.65
CA THR A 62 -7.46 -10.16 -3.92
C THR A 62 -7.24 -9.05 -2.88
N LEU A 63 -8.29 -8.32 -2.51
CA LEU A 63 -8.23 -7.27 -1.49
C LEU A 63 -7.83 -7.83 -0.13
N TRP A 64 -8.39 -8.97 0.29
CA TRP A 64 -8.04 -9.56 1.58
C TRP A 64 -6.66 -10.20 1.57
N PHE A 65 -6.28 -10.86 0.48
CA PHE A 65 -4.93 -11.39 0.29
C PHE A 65 -3.89 -10.28 0.43
N GLN A 66 -4.05 -9.18 -0.31
CA GLN A 66 -3.15 -8.01 -0.22
C GLN A 66 -3.08 -7.43 1.20
N LYS A 67 -4.22 -7.30 1.89
CA LYS A 67 -4.29 -6.77 3.27
C LYS A 67 -3.68 -7.70 4.31
N SER A 68 -3.80 -9.01 4.11
CA SER A 68 -3.25 -10.02 5.02
C SER A 68 -1.72 -10.02 5.02
N ARG A 69 -1.09 -9.53 3.94
CA ARG A 69 0.36 -9.56 3.69
C ARG A 69 0.95 -10.98 3.78
N GLU A 70 0.14 -11.99 3.54
CA GLU A 70 0.57 -13.39 3.38
C GLU A 70 1.27 -13.59 2.03
N LYS A 71 2.24 -14.51 1.99
CA LYS A 71 2.98 -14.84 0.76
C LYS A 71 2.39 -16.03 0.01
N TRP A 72 1.71 -16.92 0.71
CA TRP A 72 1.22 -18.17 0.16
C TRP A 72 -0.30 -18.21 0.20
N VAL A 73 -0.90 -18.57 -0.93
CA VAL A 73 -2.28 -19.05 -0.95
C VAL A 73 -2.20 -20.52 -0.56
N VAL A 74 -2.58 -20.83 0.68
CA VAL A 74 -2.78 -22.24 1.08
C VAL A 74 -3.96 -22.76 0.26
N GLN A 75 -3.71 -23.80 -0.55
CA GLN A 75 -4.62 -24.33 -1.57
C GLN A 75 -6.07 -24.50 -1.06
N GLY A 76 -7.06 -24.11 -1.87
CA GLY A 76 -8.48 -24.38 -1.60
C GLY A 76 -9.46 -23.34 -2.17
N ASP A 77 -10.73 -23.49 -1.81
CA ASP A 77 -11.84 -22.59 -2.13
C ASP A 77 -11.61 -21.17 -1.55
N ARG A 78 -12.14 -20.12 -2.19
CA ARG A 78 -11.79 -18.69 -1.98
C ARG A 78 -11.66 -18.32 -0.49
N ASN A 79 -10.44 -18.31 0.05
CA ASN A 79 -10.21 -18.27 1.50
C ASN A 79 -10.24 -16.84 2.09
N THR A 80 -11.25 -16.07 1.70
CA THR A 80 -11.49 -14.71 2.18
C THR A 80 -11.59 -14.65 3.71
N LYS A 81 -12.19 -15.66 4.35
CA LYS A 81 -12.32 -15.73 5.82
C LYS A 81 -10.97 -15.82 6.51
N TYR A 82 -10.05 -16.65 6.04
CA TYR A 82 -8.70 -16.73 6.60
C TYR A 82 -7.97 -15.40 6.47
N PHE A 83 -7.88 -14.86 5.25
CA PHE A 83 -7.16 -13.59 5.01
C PHE A 83 -7.79 -12.42 5.78
N HIS A 84 -9.11 -12.40 5.91
CA HIS A 84 -9.83 -11.44 6.75
C HIS A 84 -9.42 -11.57 8.23
N THR A 85 -9.46 -12.77 8.79
CA THR A 85 -9.06 -13.02 10.19
C THR A 85 -7.61 -12.62 10.43
N VAL A 86 -6.69 -13.03 9.56
CA VAL A 86 -5.27 -12.64 9.63
C VAL A 86 -5.12 -11.12 9.59
N THR A 87 -5.86 -10.44 8.69
CA THR A 87 -5.87 -8.97 8.62
C THR A 87 -6.34 -8.35 9.93
N LEU A 88 -7.40 -8.87 10.56
CA LEU A 88 -7.93 -8.35 11.82
C LEU A 88 -6.93 -8.55 12.98
N VAL A 89 -6.32 -9.73 13.08
CA VAL A 89 -5.30 -10.02 14.11
C VAL A 89 -4.11 -9.07 13.96
N ARG A 90 -3.61 -8.86 12.72
CA ARG A 90 -2.52 -7.93 12.46
C ARG A 90 -2.89 -6.48 12.79
N ARG A 91 -4.11 -6.06 12.44
CA ARG A 91 -4.61 -4.72 12.79
C ARG A 91 -4.66 -4.51 14.29
N ARG A 92 -5.13 -5.50 15.05
CA ARG A 92 -5.17 -5.45 16.51
C ARG A 92 -3.77 -5.37 17.10
N ARG A 93 -2.84 -6.21 16.64
CA ARG A 93 -1.45 -6.22 17.09
C ARG A 93 -0.69 -4.92 16.78
N ASN A 94 -0.98 -4.30 15.63
CA ASN A 94 -0.30 -3.08 15.20
C ASN A 94 -0.99 -1.80 15.72
N LYS A 95 -2.14 -1.92 16.39
CA LYS A 95 -2.82 -0.75 16.96
C LYS A 95 -2.10 -0.36 18.24
N ILE A 96 -1.57 0.85 18.26
CA ILE A 96 -0.98 1.45 19.45
C ILE A 96 -2.10 2.20 20.16
N GLU A 97 -2.53 1.68 21.31
CA GLU A 97 -3.57 2.32 22.14
C GLU A 97 -2.97 3.23 23.22
N GLY A 98 -1.73 2.97 23.62
CA GLY A 98 -0.94 3.81 24.49
C GLY A 98 0.50 3.33 24.56
N LEU A 99 1.39 4.20 25.00
CA LEU A 99 2.81 3.92 25.22
C LEU A 99 3.26 4.54 26.53
N GLN A 100 4.25 3.94 27.18
CA GLN A 100 4.92 4.50 28.34
C GLN A 100 5.99 5.50 27.91
N ASN A 101 6.05 6.62 28.62
CA ASN A 101 7.14 7.58 28.50
C ASN A 101 8.36 7.15 29.34
N ASP A 102 9.45 7.92 29.26
CA ASP A 102 10.69 7.66 30.01
C ASP A 102 10.50 7.73 31.54
N MET A 103 9.39 8.32 32.02
CA MET A 103 9.01 8.40 33.44
C MET A 103 8.05 7.26 33.87
N GLY A 104 7.74 6.31 32.97
CA GLY A 104 6.85 5.17 33.23
C GLY A 104 5.36 5.50 33.16
N GLU A 105 4.98 6.72 32.75
CA GLU A 105 3.59 7.14 32.65
C GLU A 105 2.98 6.73 31.30
N TRP A 106 1.73 6.27 31.33
CA TRP A 106 0.99 5.89 30.13
C TRP A 106 0.43 7.10 29.40
N ILE A 107 0.88 7.28 28.15
CA ILE A 107 0.34 8.25 27.22
C ILE A 107 -0.62 7.52 26.28
N THR A 108 -1.90 7.93 26.31
CA THR A 108 -2.95 7.41 25.43
C THR A 108 -3.48 8.47 24.46
N ASP A 109 -3.14 9.74 24.68
CA ASP A 109 -3.54 10.82 23.77
C ASP A 109 -2.82 10.71 22.42
N LEU A 110 -3.59 10.78 21.34
CA LEU A 110 -3.08 10.55 19.99
C LEU A 110 -2.06 11.62 19.56
N GLU A 111 -2.28 12.88 19.95
CA GLU A 111 -1.40 13.97 19.53
C GLU A 111 -0.08 13.93 20.32
N ALA A 112 -0.16 13.65 21.63
CA ALA A 112 1.02 13.40 22.46
C ALA A 112 1.83 12.19 21.95
N LEU A 113 1.19 11.09 21.56
CA LEU A 113 1.86 9.92 20.98
C LEU A 113 2.61 10.26 19.69
N LYS A 114 2.00 11.07 18.80
CA LYS A 114 2.68 11.52 17.57
C LYS A 114 3.89 12.38 17.88
N GLN A 115 3.75 13.37 18.77
CA GLN A 115 4.86 14.25 19.15
C GLN A 115 6.02 13.46 19.75
N MET A 116 5.72 12.52 20.65
CA MET A 116 6.70 11.62 21.23
C MET A 116 7.41 10.79 20.15
N THR A 117 6.67 10.25 19.18
CA THR A 117 7.21 9.47 18.07
C THR A 117 8.13 10.31 17.18
N VAL A 118 7.72 11.54 16.84
CA VAL A 118 8.54 12.47 16.03
C VAL A 118 9.82 12.80 16.78
N LYS A 119 9.74 13.17 18.07
CA LYS A 119 10.90 13.47 18.90
C LYS A 119 11.88 12.30 18.96
N HIS A 120 11.39 11.06 19.07
CA HIS A 120 12.22 9.85 19.07
C HIS A 120 12.88 9.59 17.71
N CYS A 121 12.21 9.92 16.60
CA CYS A 121 12.73 9.69 15.25
C CYS A 121 13.62 10.83 14.71
N SER A 122 13.53 12.05 15.23
CA SER A 122 14.33 13.20 14.77
C SER A 122 15.85 12.96 14.81
N PRO A 123 16.45 12.40 15.89
CA PRO A 123 17.89 12.16 15.96
C PRO A 123 18.40 11.16 14.93
N LEU A 124 17.54 10.29 14.39
CA LEU A 124 17.92 9.33 13.35
C LEU A 124 18.22 10.01 12.00
N LYS A 125 17.72 11.24 11.78
CA LYS A 125 17.99 12.01 10.56
C LYS A 125 19.36 12.69 10.57
N GLU A 126 19.94 12.93 11.75
CA GLU A 126 21.17 13.71 11.94
C GLU A 126 22.42 12.87 12.19
N LYS A 127 22.33 11.53 12.12
CA LYS A 127 23.53 10.70 12.13
C LYS A 127 24.28 10.92 10.83
N SER A 128 25.19 11.89 10.84
CA SER A 128 26.28 12.01 9.88
C SER A 128 26.89 10.63 9.73
N ALA A 129 26.94 10.14 8.49
CA ALA A 129 27.61 8.90 8.19
C ALA A 129 29.00 9.00 8.81
N ARG A 130 29.29 8.14 9.80
CA ARG A 130 30.67 7.95 10.23
C ARG A 130 31.39 7.39 9.01
N ILE A 131 32.09 8.26 8.30
CA ILE A 131 32.94 7.86 7.18
C ILE A 131 33.93 6.87 7.78
N LEU A 132 33.74 5.59 7.46
CA LEU A 132 34.68 4.55 7.84
C LEU A 132 35.96 4.88 7.08
N LEU A 133 36.92 5.50 7.77
CA LEU A 133 38.25 5.76 7.26
C LEU A 133 38.97 4.41 7.13
N GLY A 134 38.76 3.72 6.01
CA GLY A 134 39.35 2.42 5.75
C GLY A 134 39.10 1.96 4.32
N GLY A 135 40.14 2.03 3.48
CA GLY A 135 40.35 1.25 2.26
C GLY A 135 39.13 0.93 1.40
N PHE A 136 38.39 1.95 0.95
CA PHE A 136 37.47 1.73 -0.16
C PHE A 136 38.29 1.42 -1.42
N PRO A 137 37.88 0.44 -2.24
CA PRO A 137 38.53 0.21 -3.53
C PRO A 137 38.44 1.49 -4.37
N GLU A 138 39.54 1.83 -5.05
CA GLU A 138 39.52 2.91 -6.04
C GLU A 138 38.56 2.54 -7.17
N LEU A 139 37.61 3.44 -7.45
CA LEU A 139 36.69 3.28 -8.56
C LEU A 139 37.45 3.49 -9.87
N LEU A 140 37.14 2.67 -10.88
CA LEU A 140 37.68 2.88 -12.22
C LEU A 140 37.10 4.18 -12.80
N GLU A 141 37.84 4.88 -13.66
CA GLU A 141 37.34 6.08 -14.36
C GLU A 141 36.01 5.83 -15.09
N GLN A 142 35.83 4.61 -15.61
CA GLN A 142 34.59 4.18 -16.25
C GLN A 142 33.41 4.18 -15.25
N ASP A 143 33.63 3.71 -14.03
CA ASP A 143 32.60 3.68 -12.99
C ASP A 143 32.26 5.10 -12.53
N ILE A 144 33.27 5.97 -12.37
CA ILE A 144 33.08 7.37 -12.01
C ILE A 144 32.24 8.09 -13.08
N SER A 145 32.58 7.89 -14.36
CA SER A 145 31.85 8.45 -15.49
C SER A 145 30.41 7.93 -15.52
N ALA A 146 30.22 6.62 -15.31
CA ALA A 146 28.89 6.00 -15.27
C ALA A 146 28.03 6.48 -14.10
N LEU A 147 28.63 6.76 -12.93
CA LEU A 147 27.94 7.28 -11.75
C LEU A 147 27.66 8.79 -11.83
N SER A 148 28.43 9.52 -12.63
CA SER A 148 28.31 10.98 -12.77
C SER A 148 27.42 11.42 -13.93
N ARG A 149 26.92 10.49 -14.75
CA ARG A 149 26.01 10.82 -15.85
C ARG A 149 24.65 11.27 -15.32
N ASP A 150 23.97 12.10 -16.11
CA ASP A 150 22.59 12.48 -15.83
C ASP A 150 21.65 11.26 -15.83
N PHE A 151 20.69 11.30 -14.93
CA PHE A 151 19.60 10.34 -14.90
C PHE A 151 18.71 10.51 -16.12
N THR A 152 18.23 9.38 -16.63
CA THR A 152 17.33 9.30 -17.77
C THR A 152 15.98 8.72 -17.36
N ILE A 153 14.99 8.84 -18.25
CA ILE A 153 13.68 8.23 -18.03
C ILE A 153 13.75 6.70 -17.92
N GLU A 154 14.76 6.08 -18.55
CA GLU A 154 14.96 4.63 -18.49
C GLU A 154 15.57 4.19 -17.16
N ASP A 155 16.36 5.05 -16.51
CA ASP A 155 16.84 4.79 -15.14
C ASP A 155 15.66 4.76 -14.15
N ILE A 156 14.73 5.71 -14.29
CA ILE A 156 13.48 5.74 -13.51
C ILE A 156 12.66 4.47 -13.78
N ARG A 157 12.53 4.06 -15.05
CA ARG A 157 11.80 2.84 -15.43
C ARG A 157 12.43 1.60 -14.80
N THR A 158 13.74 1.48 -14.91
CA THR A 158 14.51 0.34 -14.40
C THR A 158 14.35 0.23 -12.90
N ALA A 159 14.54 1.34 -12.18
CA ALA A 159 14.33 1.40 -10.73
C ALA A 159 12.89 1.03 -10.35
N LEU A 160 11.89 1.53 -11.08
CA LEU A 160 10.48 1.21 -10.84
C LEU A 160 10.17 -0.28 -11.04
N LEU A 161 10.74 -0.91 -12.07
CA LEU A 161 10.53 -2.34 -12.35
C LEU A 161 11.24 -3.26 -11.35
N GLN A 162 12.34 -2.80 -10.74
CA GLN A 162 13.02 -3.53 -9.67
C GLN A 162 12.22 -3.52 -8.35
N MET A 163 11.29 -2.58 -8.17
CA MET A 163 10.44 -2.54 -6.97
C MET A 163 9.50 -3.75 -6.93
N HIS A 164 9.37 -4.37 -5.76
CA HIS A 164 8.43 -5.48 -5.61
C HIS A 164 6.97 -4.94 -5.69
N PRO A 165 6.10 -5.49 -6.58
CA PRO A 165 4.84 -4.83 -6.98
C PRO A 165 3.86 -4.55 -5.83
N ASN A 166 3.74 -5.47 -4.88
CA ASN A 166 2.76 -5.43 -3.78
C ASN A 166 3.35 -4.99 -2.43
N LYS A 167 4.40 -4.17 -2.42
CA LYS A 167 4.98 -3.60 -1.18
C LYS A 167 4.05 -2.57 -0.52
N ALA A 168 4.45 -2.03 0.63
CA ALA A 168 3.65 -1.01 1.29
C ALA A 168 3.49 0.22 0.37
N PRO A 169 2.26 0.70 0.15
CA PRO A 169 2.05 1.92 -0.61
C PRO A 169 2.51 3.14 0.21
N GLY A 170 2.80 4.23 -0.48
CA GLY A 170 3.06 5.52 0.16
C GLY A 170 1.79 6.17 0.71
N PRO A 171 1.87 7.44 1.15
CA PRO A 171 0.72 8.21 1.61
C PRO A 171 -0.40 8.38 0.57
N ASP A 172 -0.07 8.19 -0.70
CA ASP A 172 -1.00 8.23 -1.83
C ASP A 172 -1.88 6.97 -1.96
N GLY A 173 -1.52 5.88 -1.28
CA GLY A 173 -2.24 4.61 -1.31
C GLY A 173 -2.00 3.75 -2.56
N PHE A 174 -1.09 4.13 -3.46
CA PHE A 174 -0.78 3.35 -4.65
C PHE A 174 0.39 2.39 -4.41
N HIS A 175 0.22 1.14 -4.86
CA HIS A 175 1.29 0.15 -4.84
C HIS A 175 2.22 0.37 -6.04
N ALA A 176 3.48 -0.07 -5.96
CA ALA A 176 4.41 -0.02 -7.09
C ALA A 176 3.83 -0.67 -8.36
N LEU A 177 3.03 -1.73 -8.22
CA LEU A 177 2.31 -2.37 -9.32
C LEU A 177 1.50 -1.40 -10.18
N PHE A 178 0.89 -0.38 -9.58
CA PHE A 178 0.14 0.63 -10.33
C PHE A 178 1.04 1.38 -11.30
N PHE A 179 2.15 1.92 -10.79
CA PHE A 179 3.11 2.67 -11.61
C PHE A 179 3.78 1.76 -12.67
N GLN A 180 4.10 0.52 -12.32
CA GLN A 180 4.64 -0.46 -13.27
C GLN A 180 3.65 -0.76 -14.41
N ARG A 181 2.36 -0.94 -14.07
CA ARG A 181 1.33 -1.29 -15.05
C ARG A 181 0.95 -0.12 -15.96
N PHE A 182 0.97 1.10 -15.44
CA PHE A 182 0.57 2.31 -16.15
C PHE A 182 1.76 3.19 -16.55
N TRP A 183 2.97 2.61 -16.62
CA TRP A 183 4.20 3.33 -16.93
C TRP A 183 4.09 4.15 -18.21
N ASP A 184 3.59 3.56 -19.31
CA ASP A 184 3.50 4.24 -20.60
C ASP A 184 2.57 5.46 -20.56
N THR A 185 1.55 5.44 -19.69
CA THR A 185 0.66 6.59 -19.46
C THR A 185 1.29 7.63 -18.55
N LEU A 186 2.12 7.22 -17.59
CA LEU A 186 2.66 8.09 -16.54
C LEU A 186 4.08 8.60 -16.84
N ARG A 187 4.81 8.02 -17.79
CA ARG A 187 6.24 8.28 -18.04
C ARG A 187 6.57 9.76 -18.21
N GLU A 188 5.75 10.50 -18.94
CA GLU A 188 5.99 11.92 -19.19
C GLU A 188 5.83 12.74 -17.90
N ALA A 189 4.74 12.50 -17.15
CA ALA A 189 4.50 13.17 -15.88
C ALA A 189 5.56 12.80 -14.82
N MET A 190 5.95 11.53 -14.75
CA MET A 190 6.98 11.05 -13.82
C MET A 190 8.36 11.61 -14.18
N GLY A 191 8.72 11.62 -15.46
CA GLY A 191 9.97 12.20 -15.95
C GLY A 191 10.06 13.70 -15.67
N GLY A 192 9.00 14.45 -15.98
CA GLY A 192 8.93 15.89 -15.72
C GLY A 192 8.99 16.27 -14.23
N LEU A 193 8.58 15.36 -13.34
CA LEU A 193 8.70 15.55 -11.90
C LEU A 193 10.06 15.14 -11.36
N LEU A 194 10.56 13.96 -11.74
CA LEU A 194 11.71 13.32 -11.11
C LEU A 194 13.05 13.73 -11.72
N LEU A 195 13.15 13.90 -13.04
CA LEU A 195 14.44 14.19 -13.68
C LEU A 195 15.05 15.51 -13.21
N PRO A 196 14.30 16.63 -13.10
CA PRO A 196 14.86 17.86 -12.54
C PRO A 196 15.35 17.68 -11.10
N ILE A 197 14.70 16.83 -10.31
CA ILE A 197 15.11 16.56 -8.93
C ILE A 197 16.39 15.72 -8.90
N LEU A 198 16.44 14.65 -9.70
CA LEU A 198 17.56 13.71 -9.74
C LEU A 198 18.84 14.33 -10.31
N ASN A 199 18.70 15.25 -11.27
CA ASN A 199 19.83 15.94 -11.91
C ASN A 199 20.19 17.28 -11.22
N GLY A 200 19.53 17.62 -10.11
CA GLY A 200 19.89 18.77 -9.26
C GLY A 200 19.24 20.12 -9.61
N ASP A 201 18.41 20.17 -10.65
CA ASP A 201 17.69 21.38 -11.08
C ASP A 201 16.47 21.74 -10.19
N ALA A 202 15.99 20.82 -9.36
CA ALA A 202 14.80 21.01 -8.53
C ALA A 202 14.91 20.38 -7.13
N SER A 203 14.15 20.91 -6.18
CA SER A 203 14.14 20.41 -4.80
C SER A 203 13.10 19.29 -4.59
N PRO A 204 13.46 18.20 -3.88
CA PRO A 204 12.54 17.12 -3.53
C PRO A 204 11.55 17.49 -2.42
N LYS A 205 11.58 18.72 -1.88
CA LYS A 205 10.70 19.16 -0.77
C LYS A 205 9.21 18.89 -1.02
N LYS A 206 8.76 18.97 -2.27
CA LYS A 206 7.36 18.72 -2.65
C LYS A 206 6.93 17.25 -2.51
N ILE A 207 7.88 16.32 -2.58
CA ILE A 207 7.64 14.86 -2.52
C ILE A 207 8.19 14.19 -1.26
N ASN A 208 9.02 14.89 -0.48
CA ASN A 208 9.60 14.39 0.79
C ASN A 208 8.60 14.30 1.97
N GLY A 209 7.29 14.27 1.69
CA GLY A 209 6.30 13.96 2.70
C GLY A 209 6.38 12.48 3.05
N THR A 210 6.86 12.16 4.25
CA THR A 210 7.05 10.78 4.70
C THR A 210 6.01 10.38 5.74
N LEU A 211 5.49 9.17 5.63
CA LEU A 211 4.70 8.56 6.69
C LEU A 211 5.62 7.79 7.66
N LEU A 212 5.71 8.27 8.91
CA LEU A 212 6.37 7.51 9.97
C LEU A 212 5.46 6.36 10.43
N THR A 213 5.98 5.14 10.32
CA THR A 213 5.30 3.91 10.72
C THR A 213 6.11 3.19 11.79
N LEU A 214 5.46 2.78 12.87
CA LEU A 214 6.08 2.02 13.96
C LEU A 214 5.79 0.53 13.79
N ILE A 215 6.85 -0.29 13.67
CA ILE A 215 6.73 -1.75 13.58
C ILE A 215 7.15 -2.38 14.91
N PRO A 216 6.29 -3.17 15.58
CA PRO A 216 6.61 -3.77 16.86
C PRO A 216 7.78 -4.78 16.72
N LYS A 217 8.78 -4.70 17.61
CA LYS A 217 9.87 -5.68 17.73
C LYS A 217 9.50 -6.87 18.59
N THR A 218 8.60 -6.66 19.55
CA THR A 218 8.16 -7.65 20.54
C THR A 218 6.65 -7.91 20.40
N GLU A 219 6.09 -8.86 21.15
CA GLU A 219 4.66 -9.19 21.07
C GLU A 219 3.76 -8.12 21.70
N ALA A 220 4.17 -7.58 22.85
CA ALA A 220 3.43 -6.56 23.60
C ALA A 220 4.36 -5.37 23.89
N PRO A 221 4.63 -4.52 22.89
CA PRO A 221 5.48 -3.36 23.09
C PRO A 221 4.76 -2.28 23.90
N GLN A 222 5.45 -1.74 24.90
CA GLN A 222 4.98 -0.69 25.81
C GLN A 222 5.74 0.62 25.60
N GLU A 223 6.99 0.54 25.14
CA GLU A 223 7.86 1.70 24.94
C GLU A 223 8.21 1.90 23.46
N LEU A 224 8.54 3.14 23.05
CA LEU A 224 8.97 3.45 21.68
C LEU A 224 10.23 2.68 21.24
N THR A 225 11.14 2.40 22.16
CA THR A 225 12.39 1.65 21.92
C THR A 225 12.11 0.24 21.39
N GLN A 226 10.96 -0.33 21.72
CA GLN A 226 10.48 -1.64 21.31
C GLN A 226 9.82 -1.61 19.92
N PHE A 227 9.82 -0.47 19.23
CA PHE A 227 9.41 -0.35 17.84
C PHE A 227 10.60 -0.08 16.92
N ARG A 228 10.46 -0.50 15.67
CA ARG A 228 11.32 -0.09 14.54
C ARG A 228 10.58 1.02 13.81
N PRO A 229 11.06 2.27 13.85
CA PRO A 229 10.52 3.32 13.01
C PRO A 229 10.92 3.08 11.55
N ILE A 230 9.95 3.19 10.64
CA ILE A 230 10.15 3.17 9.19
C ILE A 230 9.50 4.41 8.58
N SER A 231 10.23 5.02 7.66
CA SER A 231 9.77 6.10 6.78
C SER A 231 9.26 5.51 5.46
N LEU A 232 7.97 5.69 5.15
CA LEU A 232 7.36 5.36 3.86
C LEU A 232 7.18 6.60 2.99
#